data_AF-A0A4R4QDH6-F1
#
_entry.id   AF-A0A4R4QDH6-F1
#
_cell.length_a   1.000
_cell.length_b   1.000
_cell.length_c   1.000
_cell.angle_alpha   90.00
_cell.angle_beta   90.00
_cell.angle_gamma   90.00
#
_symmetry.space_group_name_H-M   'P 1'
#
loop_
_entity.id
_entity.type
_entity.pdbx_description
1 polymer ?
#
loop_
_entity_poly.entity_id
_entity_poly.type
_entity_poly.pdbx_seq_one_letter_code
_entity_poly.pdbx_strand_id
1 'polypeptide(L)'
;MPRRARPTVVHAIVLRELEVARVVDVTPGLRRITLTGDQLGPFTGPDGTAFPAFASHGFDDNIRLVFPYPGDSEPVLPTYKDGKYRWPSDPPSLWRVYTVRRYDAQTRELDVDFVKHGVGVATTWAYRANPGDRLHIGGPSVSKGLAEGYDRYLVVGDDTAIPAIDRLLTELPDDAQAEVYIEVAEESHRIDFPAHQGVEVTWVVRNGQPTGAAPLLLQAVRATGRHDGSTFVWLAGEQSIVRDLRRYLIEERDVDKADIDFSGYWRRAEVVALDEDPALPDPERNEKAFAKFHEMSELLPPLAIRAAANLGIADGISRGVRTVPALAQHTGAKERSLAKFLRYLQAIELVDRDGDEYKLTETGEFLTSEAILDHLVADGVDFRMSQAFFGLEEAVRHDRPVLESVTGQDWDALRAEQPFEHKRLESKSGFVHILAEPLAKSPVLAGVGKVVVHAAGAAVHADYLTATHPEASVTIVALPTAADWFRRDVPASIADESRRDRIRIVEQSVFEQTEPADAVLIIQALGQHPDAEARLILQRAAASLGPDGRVLLVEATFDPDELDEHDAELDLLRLTLHGSGYRTKDELEAVIADAGLKVVERSLVGWGNMLRVLAP
;
A
#
# COMPACT_ATOMS: atom_id res chain seq x y z
N MET A 1 -1.75 -25.92 -23.85
CA MET A 1 -2.30 -27.24 -23.45
C MET A 1 -2.97 -27.09 -22.08
N PRO A 2 -3.93 -27.94 -21.68
CA PRO A 2 -4.44 -27.88 -20.30
C PRO A 2 -3.32 -28.17 -19.30
N ARG A 3 -3.22 -27.33 -18.27
CA ARG A 3 -2.23 -27.38 -17.17
C ARG A 3 -2.05 -28.79 -16.62
N ARG A 4 -0.83 -29.34 -16.66
CA ARG A 4 -0.48 -30.60 -15.96
C ARG A 4 0.04 -30.26 -14.57
N ALA A 5 -0.89 -29.93 -13.68
CA ALA A 5 -0.57 -29.58 -12.29
C ALA A 5 0.01 -30.78 -11.55
N ARG A 6 1.06 -30.53 -10.74
CA ARG A 6 1.60 -31.53 -9.81
C ARG A 6 0.49 -32.07 -8.89
N PRO A 7 0.38 -33.39 -8.67
CA PRO A 7 -0.52 -33.95 -7.66
C PRO A 7 -0.26 -33.28 -6.31
N THR A 8 -1.31 -32.76 -5.66
CA THR A 8 -1.16 -31.96 -4.44
C THR A 8 -1.96 -32.59 -3.30
N VAL A 9 -1.32 -32.73 -2.14
CA VAL A 9 -1.94 -33.20 -0.89
C VAL A 9 -1.77 -32.11 0.18
N VAL A 10 -2.85 -31.77 0.88
CA VAL A 10 -2.83 -30.79 1.97
C VAL A 10 -2.82 -31.53 3.29
N HIS A 11 -1.95 -31.09 4.21
CA HIS A 11 -1.78 -31.68 5.54
C HIS A 11 -2.22 -30.70 6.63
N ALA A 12 -2.61 -31.24 7.78
CA ALA A 12 -2.77 -30.40 8.97
C ALA A 12 -1.39 -29.85 9.38
N ILE A 13 -1.31 -28.55 9.66
CA ILE A 13 -0.12 -27.97 10.27
C ILE A 13 -0.08 -28.46 11.71
N VAL A 14 1.02 -29.12 12.09
CA VAL A 14 1.26 -29.63 13.44
C VAL A 14 2.65 -29.21 13.87
N LEU A 15 2.75 -28.57 15.03
CA LEU A 15 4.00 -28.30 15.72
C LEU A 15 4.43 -29.57 16.46
N ARG A 16 5.61 -30.08 16.14
CA ARG A 16 6.16 -31.31 16.71
C ARG A 16 7.48 -31.00 17.39
N GLU A 17 7.65 -31.49 18.61
CA GLU A 17 8.91 -31.51 19.31
C GLU A 17 9.66 -32.79 18.98
N LEU A 18 10.88 -32.65 18.48
CA LEU A 18 11.77 -33.74 18.09
C LEU A 18 13.13 -33.58 18.76
N GLU A 19 13.91 -34.66 18.75
CA GLU A 19 15.30 -34.68 19.21
C GLU A 19 16.25 -35.08 18.08
N VAL A 20 17.49 -34.62 18.15
CA VAL A 20 18.56 -35.04 17.24
C VAL A 20 18.95 -36.47 17.58
N ALA A 21 18.73 -37.40 16.65
CA ALA A 21 19.23 -38.77 16.75
C ALA A 21 20.69 -38.88 16.28
N ARG A 22 21.02 -38.17 15.20
CA ARG A 22 22.30 -38.31 14.50
C ARG A 22 22.72 -37.04 13.80
N VAL A 23 24.03 -36.82 13.72
CA VAL A 23 24.66 -35.73 12.97
C VAL A 23 25.73 -36.33 12.06
N VAL A 24 25.66 -36.05 10.76
CA VAL A 24 26.61 -36.56 9.77
C VAL A 24 27.04 -35.43 8.83
N ASP A 25 28.34 -35.31 8.61
CA ASP A 25 28.87 -34.47 7.54
C ASP A 25 28.87 -35.25 6.24
N VAL A 26 27.88 -34.98 5.38
CA VAL A 26 27.72 -35.66 4.09
C VAL A 26 28.84 -35.23 3.14
N THR A 27 29.15 -33.94 3.14
CA THR A 27 30.30 -33.34 2.46
C THR A 27 30.88 -32.25 3.36
N PRO A 28 32.04 -31.65 3.02
CA PRO A 28 32.51 -30.44 3.70
C PRO A 28 31.50 -29.28 3.68
N GLY A 29 30.61 -29.26 2.68
CA GLY A 29 29.59 -28.23 2.46
C GLY A 29 28.19 -28.57 2.95
N LEU A 30 27.91 -29.82 3.35
CA LEU A 30 26.56 -30.28 3.69
C LEU A 30 26.57 -31.11 4.97
N ARG A 31 25.77 -30.72 5.96
CA ARG A 31 25.55 -31.45 7.21
C ARG A 31 24.13 -32.00 7.27
N ARG A 32 23.99 -33.30 7.48
CA ARG A 32 22.71 -33.96 7.76
C ARG A 32 22.45 -34.03 9.26
N ILE A 33 21.26 -33.60 9.66
CA ILE A 33 20.70 -33.82 10.99
C ILE A 33 19.54 -34.78 10.85
N THR A 34 19.64 -35.93 11.51
CA THR A 34 18.53 -36.88 11.64
C THR A 34 17.78 -36.54 12.93
N LEU A 35 16.50 -36.20 12.80
CA LEU A 35 15.57 -35.96 13.89
C LEU A 35 14.72 -37.21 14.14
N THR A 36 14.38 -37.47 15.40
CA THR A 36 13.48 -38.53 15.82
C THR A 36 12.55 -38.05 16.95
N GLY A 37 11.51 -38.82 17.24
CA GLY A 37 10.60 -38.52 18.35
C GLY A 37 9.23 -39.17 18.19
N ASP A 38 8.54 -39.37 19.32
CA ASP A 38 7.20 -39.97 19.34
C ASP A 38 6.17 -39.15 18.57
N GLN A 39 6.35 -37.82 18.54
CA GLN A 39 5.46 -36.92 17.82
C GLN A 39 5.60 -37.02 16.29
N LEU A 40 6.52 -37.83 15.72
CA LEU A 40 6.44 -38.19 14.30
C LEU A 40 5.30 -39.20 14.03
N GLY A 41 4.90 -39.97 15.05
CA GLY A 41 3.67 -40.74 15.04
C GLY A 41 2.42 -39.88 15.30
N PRO A 42 1.22 -40.48 15.29
CA PRO A 42 0.03 -39.80 15.77
C PRO A 42 0.14 -39.57 17.28
N PHE A 43 -0.31 -38.41 17.77
CA PHE A 43 -0.28 -38.08 19.19
C PHE A 43 -1.47 -37.21 19.60
N THR A 44 -1.73 -37.11 20.89
CA THR A 44 -2.81 -36.27 21.45
C THR A 44 -2.19 -35.09 22.19
N GLY A 45 -2.63 -33.87 21.85
CA GLY A 45 -2.20 -32.64 22.51
C GLY A 45 -2.73 -32.49 23.94
N PRO A 46 -2.21 -31.53 24.71
CA PRO A 46 -2.60 -31.30 26.11
C PRO A 46 -4.10 -30.96 26.30
N ASP A 47 -4.74 -30.43 25.26
CA ASP A 47 -6.17 -30.07 25.22
C ASP A 47 -7.07 -31.24 24.76
N GLY A 48 -6.49 -32.43 24.54
CA GLY A 48 -7.21 -33.59 24.01
C GLY A 48 -7.32 -33.63 22.48
N THR A 49 -6.75 -32.67 21.76
CA THR A 49 -6.77 -32.64 20.29
C THR A 49 -5.92 -33.78 19.71
N ALA A 50 -6.50 -34.59 18.83
CA ALA A 50 -5.76 -35.65 18.12
C ALA A 50 -5.02 -35.08 16.91
N PHE A 51 -3.70 -35.26 16.87
CA PHE A 51 -2.84 -34.89 15.76
C PHE A 51 -2.42 -36.10 14.93
N PRO A 52 -2.45 -36.02 13.59
CA PRO A 52 -2.05 -37.12 12.72
C PRO A 52 -0.55 -37.39 12.79
N ALA A 53 -0.13 -38.55 12.28
CA ALA A 53 1.29 -38.84 12.03
C ALA A 53 1.90 -37.82 11.04
N PHE A 54 3.21 -37.64 11.12
CA PHE A 54 3.95 -36.85 10.12
C PHE A 54 3.89 -37.55 8.77
N ALA A 55 3.68 -36.76 7.71
CA ALA A 55 3.63 -37.22 6.33
C ALA A 55 4.42 -36.24 5.46
N SER A 56 5.18 -36.78 4.52
CA SER A 56 5.90 -36.01 3.52
C SER A 56 5.95 -36.80 2.22
N HIS A 57 5.17 -36.38 1.23
CA HIS A 57 4.99 -37.10 -0.03
C HIS A 57 5.58 -36.39 -1.25
N GLY A 58 6.00 -35.13 -1.11
CA GLY A 58 6.59 -34.36 -2.20
C GLY A 58 8.10 -34.25 -2.06
N PHE A 59 8.82 -34.31 -3.18
CA PHE A 59 10.29 -34.24 -3.21
C PHE A 59 10.84 -32.90 -2.69
N ASP A 60 10.07 -31.82 -2.81
CA ASP A 60 10.40 -30.46 -2.35
C ASP A 60 9.56 -30.03 -1.13
N ASP A 61 9.01 -31.01 -0.40
CA ASP A 61 8.35 -30.77 0.87
C ASP A 61 9.27 -30.04 1.83
N ASN A 62 8.73 -29.03 2.49
CA ASN A 62 9.47 -28.23 3.44
C ASN A 62 8.76 -28.11 4.79
N ILE A 63 9.57 -27.96 5.82
CA ILE A 63 9.16 -27.80 7.21
C ILE A 63 9.78 -26.54 7.78
N ARG A 64 9.07 -25.91 8.71
CA ARG A 64 9.62 -24.85 9.54
C ARG A 64 10.36 -25.49 10.70
N LEU A 65 11.62 -25.16 10.89
CA LEU A 65 12.40 -25.47 12.09
C LEU A 65 12.39 -24.24 12.99
N VAL A 66 12.01 -24.38 14.27
CA VAL A 66 11.94 -23.27 15.23
C VAL A 66 13.11 -23.36 16.21
N PHE A 67 13.90 -22.29 16.28
CA PHE A 67 15.15 -22.20 17.04
C PHE A 67 14.99 -21.28 18.26
N PRO A 68 15.78 -21.52 19.33
CA PRO A 68 15.93 -20.56 20.41
C PRO A 68 16.68 -19.31 19.96
N TYR A 69 16.42 -18.19 20.62
CA TYR A 69 17.22 -16.98 20.45
C TYR A 69 18.65 -17.20 21.02
N PRO A 70 19.66 -16.49 20.49
CA PRO A 70 21.02 -16.58 21.03
C PRO A 70 21.07 -16.26 22.53
N GLY A 71 21.49 -17.23 23.34
CA GLY A 71 21.56 -17.11 24.79
C GLY A 71 20.43 -17.82 25.55
N ASP A 72 19.35 -18.17 24.86
CA ASP A 72 18.22 -18.90 25.41
C ASP A 72 18.32 -20.41 25.13
N SER A 73 17.74 -21.21 26.02
CA SER A 73 17.68 -22.67 25.86
C SER A 73 16.38 -23.15 25.19
N GLU A 74 15.31 -22.35 25.24
CA GLU A 74 13.99 -22.72 24.74
C GLU A 74 13.53 -21.76 23.63
N PRO A 75 12.93 -22.26 22.54
CA PRO A 75 12.38 -21.42 21.49
C PRO A 75 11.10 -20.71 21.93
N VAL A 76 10.84 -19.58 21.28
CA VAL A 76 9.54 -18.90 21.36
C VAL A 76 8.59 -19.63 20.41
N LEU A 77 7.56 -20.30 20.94
CA LEU A 77 6.66 -21.17 20.17
C LEU A 77 5.29 -20.53 19.90
N PRO A 78 4.63 -20.89 18.78
CA PRO A 78 3.24 -20.51 18.55
C PRO A 78 2.29 -21.25 19.49
N THR A 79 1.16 -20.61 19.83
CA THR A 79 0.09 -21.26 20.60
C THR A 79 -0.96 -21.84 19.67
N TYR A 80 -1.49 -23.02 19.99
CA TYR A 80 -2.59 -23.63 19.25
C TYR A 80 -3.92 -23.29 19.92
N LYS A 81 -4.83 -22.63 19.20
CA LYS A 81 -6.18 -22.29 19.69
C LYS A 81 -7.18 -22.30 18.53
N ASP A 82 -8.35 -22.93 18.74
CA ASP A 82 -9.45 -22.99 17.78
C ASP A 82 -9.05 -23.51 16.38
N GLY A 83 -8.18 -24.53 16.34
CA GLY A 83 -7.74 -25.14 15.08
C GLY A 83 -6.63 -24.37 14.34
N LYS A 84 -6.05 -23.33 14.96
CA LYS A 84 -5.03 -22.48 14.33
C LYS A 84 -3.84 -22.23 15.25
N TYR A 85 -2.64 -22.18 14.67
CA TYR A 85 -1.45 -21.68 15.35
C TYR A 85 -1.43 -20.15 15.32
N ARG A 86 -1.31 -19.51 16.48
CA ARG A 86 -1.04 -18.08 16.65
C ARG A 86 0.43 -17.90 16.95
N TRP A 87 1.15 -17.30 16.01
CA TRP A 87 2.56 -16.97 16.16
C TRP A 87 2.69 -15.69 17.01
N PRO A 88 3.60 -15.68 18.00
CA PRO A 88 3.84 -14.50 18.81
C PRO A 88 4.47 -13.39 17.95
N SER A 89 4.16 -12.14 18.27
CA SER A 89 4.71 -10.95 17.62
C SER A 89 5.85 -10.31 18.40
N ASP A 90 5.95 -10.56 19.72
CA ASP A 90 6.95 -9.96 20.59
C ASP A 90 7.36 -10.87 21.76
N PRO A 91 8.58 -11.44 21.75
CA PRO A 91 9.43 -11.60 20.57
C PRO A 91 8.79 -12.57 19.56
N PRO A 92 9.04 -12.43 18.25
CA PRO A 92 8.55 -13.40 17.28
C PRO A 92 9.26 -14.75 17.42
N SER A 93 8.64 -15.84 16.95
CA SER A 93 9.33 -17.13 16.83
C SER A 93 10.47 -17.03 15.82
N LEU A 94 11.66 -17.53 16.18
CA LEU A 94 12.80 -17.59 15.27
C LEU A 94 12.78 -18.91 14.49
N TRP A 95 12.31 -18.90 13.24
CA TRP A 95 12.19 -20.13 12.44
C TRP A 95 12.86 -20.03 11.09
N ARG A 96 13.23 -21.18 10.49
CA ARG A 96 13.72 -21.27 9.10
C ARG A 96 13.08 -22.44 8.39
N VAL A 97 12.87 -22.30 7.09
CA VAL A 97 12.28 -23.35 6.25
C VAL A 97 13.40 -24.23 5.71
N TYR A 98 13.22 -25.54 5.85
CA TYR A 98 14.16 -26.54 5.34
C TYR A 98 13.42 -27.66 4.61
N THR A 99 14.06 -28.19 3.57
CA THR A 99 13.56 -29.33 2.81
C THR A 99 13.63 -30.60 3.64
N VAL A 100 12.58 -31.41 3.57
CA VAL A 100 12.55 -32.77 4.11
C VAL A 100 13.34 -33.68 3.15
N ARG A 101 14.59 -34.01 3.52
CA ARG A 101 15.43 -34.89 2.69
C ARG A 101 14.90 -36.31 2.67
N ARG A 102 14.60 -36.89 3.83
CA ARG A 102 14.08 -38.25 3.98
C ARG A 102 13.15 -38.30 5.17
N TYR A 103 12.06 -39.04 5.05
CA TYR A 103 11.25 -39.44 6.20
C TYR A 103 10.98 -40.94 6.13
N ASP A 104 11.26 -41.63 7.23
CA ASP A 104 11.02 -43.06 7.39
C ASP A 104 10.05 -43.28 8.55
N ALA A 105 8.82 -43.66 8.21
CA ALA A 105 7.76 -43.88 9.19
C ALA A 105 7.98 -45.11 10.08
N GLN A 106 8.79 -46.09 9.65
CA GLN A 106 9.06 -47.30 10.43
C GLN A 106 10.04 -47.02 11.56
N THR A 107 11.12 -46.30 11.23
CA THR A 107 12.17 -45.91 12.19
C THR A 107 11.86 -44.59 12.90
N ARG A 108 10.87 -43.82 12.42
CA ARG A 108 10.58 -42.44 12.87
C ARG A 108 11.83 -41.56 12.78
N GLU A 109 12.53 -41.66 11.67
CA GLU A 109 13.68 -40.83 11.38
C GLU A 109 13.34 -39.83 10.27
N LEU A 110 13.67 -38.56 10.52
CA LEU A 110 13.49 -37.44 9.61
C LEU A 110 14.85 -36.80 9.35
N ASP A 111 15.35 -36.88 8.12
CA ASP A 111 16.61 -36.27 7.72
C ASP A 111 16.38 -34.86 7.17
N VAL A 112 17.18 -33.91 7.65
CA VAL A 112 17.24 -32.54 7.16
C VAL A 112 18.69 -32.18 6.90
N ASP A 113 18.96 -31.68 5.69
CA ASP A 113 20.30 -31.30 5.26
C ASP A 113 20.50 -29.78 5.35
N PHE A 114 21.61 -29.36 5.94
CA PHE A 114 22.01 -27.98 6.17
C PHE A 114 23.28 -27.66 5.38
N VAL A 115 23.23 -26.62 4.57
CA VAL A 115 24.41 -26.14 3.86
C VAL A 115 25.31 -25.35 4.83
N LYS A 116 26.60 -25.67 4.81
CA LYS A 116 27.64 -25.23 5.75
C LYS A 116 28.29 -23.88 5.41
N HIS A 117 27.66 -23.02 4.62
CA HIS A 117 28.22 -21.71 4.28
C HIS A 117 27.43 -20.54 4.89
N GLY A 118 28.14 -19.51 5.33
CA GLY A 118 27.56 -18.33 5.98
C GLY A 118 27.32 -18.50 7.48
N VAL A 119 26.95 -17.39 8.13
CA VAL A 119 26.63 -17.34 9.57
C VAL A 119 25.16 -16.96 9.71
N GLY A 120 24.36 -17.86 10.25
CA GLY A 120 22.93 -17.66 10.49
C GLY A 120 22.43 -18.59 11.59
N VAL A 121 21.23 -18.34 12.13
CA VAL A 121 20.68 -19.10 13.27
C VAL A 121 20.68 -20.62 13.03
N ALA A 122 20.15 -21.05 11.89
CA ALA A 122 19.98 -22.46 11.58
C ALA A 122 21.31 -23.16 11.28
N THR A 123 22.18 -22.54 10.48
CA THR A 123 23.53 -23.06 10.21
C THR A 123 24.36 -23.13 11.50
N THR A 124 24.30 -22.09 12.35
CA THR A 124 25.01 -22.07 13.65
C THR A 124 24.49 -23.15 14.59
N TRP A 125 23.17 -23.35 14.64
CA TRP A 125 22.55 -24.43 15.40
C TRP A 125 23.01 -25.79 14.87
N ALA A 126 22.92 -26.05 13.57
CA ALA A 126 23.33 -27.32 12.96
C ALA A 126 24.83 -27.60 13.16
N TYR A 127 25.67 -26.57 13.26
CA TYR A 127 27.09 -26.73 13.60
C TYR A 127 27.32 -27.23 15.02
N ARG A 128 26.45 -26.82 15.95
CA ARG A 128 26.56 -27.10 17.38
C ARG A 128 25.70 -28.28 17.83
N ALA A 129 24.77 -28.72 16.97
CA ALA A 129 23.83 -29.80 17.25
C ALA A 129 24.57 -31.09 17.64
N ASN A 130 24.13 -31.69 18.74
CA ASN A 130 24.57 -33.00 19.23
C ASN A 130 23.36 -33.93 19.35
N PRO A 131 23.57 -35.25 19.29
CA PRO A 131 22.53 -36.20 19.65
C PRO A 131 21.91 -35.87 21.02
N GLY A 132 20.58 -35.83 21.07
CA GLY A 132 19.78 -35.42 22.23
C GLY A 132 19.34 -33.95 22.24
N ASP A 133 19.85 -33.09 21.35
CA ASP A 133 19.38 -31.70 21.26
C ASP A 133 17.94 -31.64 20.75
N ARG A 134 17.11 -30.76 21.34
CA ARG A 134 15.69 -30.61 21.00
C ARG A 134 15.48 -29.56 19.90
N LEU A 135 14.47 -29.80 19.06
CA LEU A 135 14.05 -28.88 18.00
C LEU A 135 12.54 -29.01 17.77
N HIS A 136 11.87 -27.88 17.52
CA HIS A 136 10.47 -27.89 17.12
C HIS A 136 10.34 -27.74 15.62
N ILE A 137 9.47 -28.53 15.00
CA ILE A 137 9.17 -28.46 13.58
C ILE A 137 7.69 -28.20 13.31
N GLY A 138 7.37 -27.49 12.23
CA GLY A 138 6.00 -27.27 11.76
C GLY A 138 5.84 -27.62 10.28
N GLY A 139 4.81 -28.39 9.94
CA GLY A 139 4.50 -28.81 8.58
C GLY A 139 4.94 -30.24 8.25
N PRO A 140 5.09 -30.59 6.95
CA PRO A 140 4.74 -29.76 5.79
C PRO A 140 3.23 -29.47 5.77
N SER A 141 2.81 -28.30 5.28
CA SER A 141 1.37 -27.96 5.16
C SER A 141 0.78 -28.44 3.84
N VAL A 142 1.62 -28.58 2.82
CA VAL A 142 1.26 -29.02 1.48
C VAL A 142 2.41 -29.87 0.94
N SER A 143 2.08 -31.00 0.33
CA SER A 143 3.00 -31.80 -0.46
C SER A 143 2.61 -31.79 -1.92
N LYS A 144 3.59 -31.63 -2.80
CA LYS A 144 3.40 -31.71 -4.25
C LYS A 144 4.21 -32.88 -4.81
N GLY A 145 3.56 -33.83 -5.47
CA GLY A 145 4.24 -34.94 -6.16
C GLY A 145 5.00 -34.50 -7.41
N LEU A 146 5.66 -35.44 -8.08
CA LEU A 146 6.27 -35.22 -9.39
C LEU A 146 5.23 -34.84 -10.44
N ALA A 147 5.64 -34.02 -11.40
CA ALA A 147 4.80 -33.64 -12.52
C ALA A 147 4.80 -34.76 -13.58
N GLU A 148 3.65 -35.32 -13.92
CA GLU A 148 3.56 -36.45 -14.85
C GLU A 148 3.31 -36.01 -16.30
N GLY A 149 3.70 -36.89 -17.24
CA GLY A 149 3.37 -36.78 -18.66
C GLY A 149 4.29 -35.89 -19.49
N TYR A 150 5.39 -35.40 -18.92
CA TYR A 150 6.40 -34.62 -19.64
C TYR A 150 7.43 -35.54 -20.30
N ASP A 151 7.91 -35.13 -21.48
CA ASP A 151 8.96 -35.86 -22.20
C ASP A 151 10.32 -35.72 -21.52
N ARG A 152 10.50 -34.65 -20.74
CA ARG A 152 11.76 -34.31 -20.07
C ARG A 152 11.55 -33.49 -18.79
N TYR A 153 12.50 -33.60 -17.87
CA TYR A 153 12.65 -32.77 -16.69
C TYR A 153 13.90 -31.88 -16.82
N LEU A 154 13.77 -30.59 -16.52
CA LEU A 154 14.89 -29.68 -16.31
C LEU A 154 14.91 -29.26 -14.85
N VAL A 155 15.95 -29.69 -14.13
CA VAL A 155 16.10 -29.46 -12.70
C VAL A 155 17.32 -28.59 -12.48
N VAL A 156 17.15 -27.42 -11.88
CA VAL A 156 18.26 -26.47 -11.70
C VAL A 156 18.26 -25.95 -10.27
N GLY A 157 19.42 -25.97 -9.63
CA GLY A 157 19.59 -25.30 -8.36
C GLY A 157 21.02 -25.16 -7.87
N ASP A 158 21.18 -24.56 -6.69
CA ASP A 158 22.46 -24.49 -5.99
C ASP A 158 22.56 -25.58 -4.90
N ASP A 159 23.60 -25.51 -4.07
CA ASP A 159 23.86 -26.44 -2.98
C ASP A 159 22.71 -26.54 -1.97
N THR A 160 21.87 -25.50 -1.85
CA THR A 160 20.68 -25.53 -0.99
C THR A 160 19.53 -26.36 -1.57
N ALA A 161 19.52 -26.60 -2.89
CA ALA A 161 18.52 -27.39 -3.58
C ALA A 161 18.84 -28.89 -3.61
N ILE A 162 20.10 -29.29 -3.34
CA ILE A 162 20.57 -30.68 -3.35
C ILE A 162 19.61 -31.64 -2.63
N PRO A 163 19.07 -31.35 -1.43
CA PRO A 163 18.22 -32.30 -0.72
C PRO A 163 16.92 -32.62 -1.45
N ALA A 164 16.32 -31.64 -2.12
CA ALA A 164 15.13 -31.83 -2.95
C ALA A 164 15.47 -32.53 -4.27
N ILE A 165 16.61 -32.20 -4.88
CA ILE A 165 17.07 -32.82 -6.13
C ILE A 165 17.37 -34.32 -5.91
N ASP A 166 18.06 -34.67 -4.83
CA ASP A 166 18.36 -36.06 -4.47
C ASP A 166 17.07 -36.88 -4.31
N ARG A 167 16.08 -36.30 -3.63
CA ARG A 167 14.77 -36.92 -3.45
C ARG A 167 13.99 -37.02 -4.76
N LEU A 168 14.01 -35.97 -5.58
CA LEU A 168 13.42 -35.98 -6.93
C LEU A 168 13.99 -37.13 -7.76
N LEU A 169 15.32 -37.27 -7.79
CA LEU A 169 16.00 -38.32 -8.57
C LEU A 169 15.71 -39.73 -8.04
N THR A 170 15.39 -39.87 -6.75
CA THR A 170 14.94 -41.12 -6.15
C THR A 170 13.50 -41.47 -6.53
N GLU A 171 12.66 -40.45 -6.74
CA GLU A 171 11.24 -40.61 -7.07
C GLU A 171 10.98 -40.65 -8.60
N LEU A 172 11.98 -40.33 -9.43
CA LEU A 172 11.85 -40.33 -10.90
C LEU A 172 11.54 -41.73 -11.45
N PRO A 173 10.62 -41.86 -12.43
CA PRO A 173 10.41 -43.10 -13.17
C PRO A 173 11.66 -43.53 -13.94
N ASP A 174 11.98 -44.84 -13.98
CA ASP A 174 13.18 -45.40 -14.61
C ASP A 174 13.41 -44.98 -16.09
N ASP A 175 12.34 -44.64 -16.81
CA ASP A 175 12.37 -44.21 -18.21
C ASP A 175 12.44 -42.68 -18.39
N ALA A 176 12.40 -41.91 -17.29
CA ALA A 176 12.43 -40.47 -17.30
C ALA A 176 13.73 -39.92 -17.90
N GLN A 177 13.59 -38.85 -18.69
CA GLN A 177 14.72 -38.08 -19.20
C GLN A 177 14.87 -36.81 -18.35
N ALA A 178 16.04 -36.57 -17.76
CA ALA A 178 16.26 -35.36 -16.99
C ALA A 178 17.64 -34.74 -17.24
N GLU A 179 17.66 -33.41 -17.28
CA GLU A 179 18.88 -32.61 -17.20
C GLU A 179 18.91 -31.89 -15.86
N VAL A 180 19.97 -32.12 -15.12
CA VAL A 180 20.13 -31.60 -13.76
C VAL A 180 21.37 -30.72 -13.72
N TYR A 181 21.21 -29.46 -13.33
CA TYR A 181 22.31 -28.52 -13.14
C TYR A 181 22.38 -28.11 -11.67
N ILE A 182 23.52 -28.38 -11.04
CA ILE A 182 23.71 -28.10 -9.61
C ILE A 182 24.95 -27.27 -9.41
N GLU A 183 24.79 -26.09 -8.83
CA GLU A 183 25.92 -25.24 -8.45
C GLU A 183 26.43 -25.56 -7.06
N VAL A 184 27.73 -25.80 -6.94
CA VAL A 184 28.39 -26.06 -5.66
C VAL A 184 29.61 -25.16 -5.48
N ALA A 185 29.93 -24.84 -4.22
CA ALA A 185 31.10 -24.00 -3.90
C ALA A 185 32.40 -24.62 -4.42
N GLU A 186 32.58 -25.91 -4.16
CA GLU A 186 33.79 -26.68 -4.41
C GLU A 186 33.47 -28.07 -4.94
N GLU A 187 34.43 -28.68 -5.64
CA GLU A 187 34.34 -30.05 -6.15
C GLU A 187 34.03 -31.07 -5.04
N SER A 188 34.56 -30.82 -3.83
CA SER A 188 34.37 -31.67 -2.64
C SER A 188 32.93 -31.66 -2.09
N HIS A 189 32.08 -30.74 -2.54
CA HIS A 189 30.70 -30.60 -2.08
C HIS A 189 29.71 -31.45 -2.89
N ARG A 190 30.17 -32.14 -3.94
CA ARG A 190 29.34 -33.05 -4.73
C ARG A 190 28.90 -34.25 -3.88
N ILE A 191 27.71 -34.75 -4.16
CA ILE A 191 27.20 -36.00 -3.60
C ILE A 191 26.97 -37.02 -4.70
N ASP A 192 26.96 -38.30 -4.33
CA ASP A 192 26.55 -39.36 -5.25
C ASP A 192 25.02 -39.42 -5.30
N PHE A 193 24.46 -39.33 -6.49
CA PHE A 193 23.03 -39.53 -6.74
C PHE A 193 22.74 -40.97 -7.17
N PRO A 194 21.49 -41.44 -7.04
CA PRO A 194 21.04 -42.69 -7.64
C PRO A 194 21.36 -42.73 -9.14
N ALA A 195 21.86 -43.88 -9.63
CA ALA A 195 22.14 -44.06 -11.04
C ALA A 195 20.85 -44.20 -11.84
N HIS A 196 20.69 -43.40 -12.90
CA HIS A 196 19.51 -43.40 -13.75
C HIS A 196 19.91 -43.25 -15.22
N GLN A 197 19.46 -44.15 -16.10
CA GLN A 197 19.96 -44.22 -17.48
C GLN A 197 19.61 -42.98 -18.32
N GLY A 198 18.49 -42.33 -18.03
CA GLY A 198 18.03 -41.10 -18.71
C GLY A 198 18.40 -39.78 -18.04
N VAL A 199 19.22 -39.77 -16.99
CA VAL A 199 19.55 -38.54 -16.23
C VAL A 199 20.99 -38.12 -16.49
N GLU A 200 21.17 -36.85 -16.88
CA GLU A 200 22.47 -36.21 -16.98
C GLU A 200 22.61 -35.15 -15.89
N VAL A 201 23.59 -35.33 -14.99
CA VAL A 201 23.90 -34.38 -13.91
C VAL A 201 25.15 -33.58 -14.26
N THR A 202 24.97 -32.27 -14.42
CA THR A 202 26.04 -31.29 -14.62
C THR A 202 26.31 -30.53 -13.34
N TRP A 203 27.50 -30.70 -12.78
CA TRP A 203 27.96 -29.94 -11.62
C TRP A 203 28.68 -28.66 -12.06
N VAL A 204 28.19 -27.53 -11.59
CA VAL A 204 28.76 -26.21 -11.84
C VAL A 204 29.54 -25.78 -10.59
N VAL A 205 30.88 -25.77 -10.66
CA VAL A 205 31.74 -25.50 -9.50
C VAL A 205 32.19 -24.05 -9.49
N ARG A 206 31.97 -23.35 -8.38
CA ARG A 206 32.31 -21.92 -8.25
C ARG A 206 33.81 -21.63 -8.12
N ASN A 207 34.61 -22.58 -7.62
CA ASN A 207 36.08 -22.47 -7.48
C ASN A 207 36.54 -21.15 -6.84
N GLY A 208 35.96 -20.80 -5.69
CA GLY A 208 36.31 -19.59 -4.94
C GLY A 208 35.57 -18.32 -5.39
N GLN A 209 34.74 -18.38 -6.44
CA GLN A 209 33.78 -17.31 -6.71
C GLN A 209 32.62 -17.35 -5.71
N PRO A 210 32.13 -16.19 -5.23
CA PRO A 210 30.95 -16.17 -4.36
C PRO A 210 29.71 -16.65 -5.11
N THR A 211 28.79 -17.34 -4.40
CA THR A 211 27.51 -17.81 -4.97
C THR A 211 26.71 -16.68 -5.62
N GLY A 212 26.34 -16.83 -6.89
CA GLY A 212 25.64 -15.81 -7.67
C GLY A 212 26.48 -14.61 -8.15
N ALA A 213 27.81 -14.55 -7.90
CA ALA A 213 28.68 -13.47 -8.41
C ALA A 213 28.90 -13.53 -9.93
N ALA A 214 28.73 -14.72 -10.51
CA ALA A 214 28.66 -14.96 -11.94
C ALA A 214 27.44 -15.85 -12.19
N PRO A 215 26.69 -15.66 -13.29
CA PRO A 215 25.48 -16.42 -13.57
C PRO A 215 25.85 -17.81 -14.13
N LEU A 216 26.73 -18.55 -13.43
CA LEU A 216 27.32 -19.81 -13.90
C LEU A 216 26.23 -20.85 -14.19
N LEU A 217 25.23 -20.98 -13.33
CA LEU A 217 24.05 -21.81 -13.59
C LEU A 217 23.30 -21.40 -14.86
N LEU A 218 23.00 -20.11 -15.00
CA LEU A 218 22.32 -19.61 -16.19
C LEU A 218 23.16 -19.81 -17.46
N GLN A 219 24.48 -19.67 -17.39
CA GLN A 219 25.39 -19.94 -18.50
C GLN A 219 25.40 -21.42 -18.87
N ALA A 220 25.44 -22.33 -17.88
CA ALA A 220 25.38 -23.77 -18.10
C ALA A 220 24.06 -24.18 -18.77
N VAL A 221 22.93 -23.67 -18.28
CA VAL A 221 21.59 -23.94 -18.86
C VAL A 221 21.44 -23.30 -20.26
N ARG A 222 22.09 -22.16 -20.52
CA ARG A 222 22.12 -21.55 -21.86
C ARG A 222 22.89 -22.40 -22.86
N ALA A 223 23.96 -23.08 -22.44
CA ALA A 223 24.87 -23.81 -23.33
C ALA A 223 24.24 -25.03 -24.01
N THR A 224 23.21 -25.64 -23.42
CA THR A 224 22.62 -26.90 -23.93
C THR A 224 21.58 -26.75 -25.03
N GLY A 225 21.09 -25.52 -25.29
CA GLY A 225 20.10 -25.25 -26.36
C GLY A 225 18.74 -25.94 -26.18
N ARG A 226 17.71 -25.49 -26.92
CA ARG A 226 16.31 -25.94 -26.82
C ARG A 226 16.18 -27.45 -27.13
N HIS A 227 15.38 -28.14 -26.32
CA HIS A 227 14.94 -29.51 -26.62
C HIS A 227 13.54 -29.49 -27.23
N ASP A 228 13.29 -30.42 -28.13
CA ASP A 228 11.95 -30.68 -28.66
C ASP A 228 11.12 -31.47 -27.65
N GLY A 229 9.80 -31.23 -27.62
CA GLY A 229 8.87 -31.89 -26.70
C GLY A 229 8.50 -31.06 -25.47
N SER A 230 7.68 -31.66 -24.61
CA SER A 230 7.20 -31.06 -23.36
C SER A 230 8.23 -31.21 -22.23
N THR A 231 8.56 -30.11 -21.55
CA THR A 231 9.56 -30.09 -20.47
C THR A 231 8.93 -29.55 -19.19
N PHE A 232 9.01 -30.31 -18.11
CA PHE A 232 8.73 -29.78 -16.77
C PHE A 232 10.02 -29.19 -16.20
N VAL A 233 9.93 -27.97 -15.66
CA VAL A 233 11.06 -27.28 -15.06
C VAL A 233 10.85 -27.14 -13.56
N TRP A 234 11.84 -27.53 -12.78
CA TRP A 234 11.92 -27.22 -11.35
C TRP A 234 13.19 -26.41 -11.04
N LEU A 235 13.02 -25.24 -10.43
CA LEU A 235 14.10 -24.31 -10.11
C LEU A 235 14.13 -24.02 -8.60
N ALA A 236 15.27 -24.19 -7.94
CA ALA A 236 15.41 -23.76 -6.55
C ALA A 236 16.82 -23.26 -6.21
N GLY A 237 16.93 -22.25 -5.34
CA GLY A 237 18.22 -21.71 -4.92
C GLY A 237 18.16 -20.20 -4.66
N GLU A 238 19.25 -19.50 -4.94
CA GLU A 238 19.34 -18.04 -4.79
C GLU A 238 18.26 -17.31 -5.63
N GLN A 239 17.52 -16.41 -4.98
CA GLN A 239 16.31 -15.79 -5.53
C GLN A 239 16.53 -15.06 -6.87
N SER A 240 17.62 -14.32 -7.03
CA SER A 240 17.91 -13.57 -8.26
C SER A 240 18.29 -14.50 -9.41
N ILE A 241 19.05 -15.56 -9.14
CA ILE A 241 19.41 -16.58 -10.12
C ILE A 241 18.18 -17.36 -10.59
N VAL A 242 17.31 -17.79 -9.68
CA VAL A 242 16.05 -18.47 -10.01
C VAL A 242 15.15 -17.57 -10.88
N ARG A 243 15.04 -16.29 -10.55
CA ARG A 243 14.29 -15.30 -11.34
C ARG A 243 14.83 -15.19 -12.76
N ASP A 244 16.16 -15.10 -12.91
CA ASP A 244 16.79 -14.88 -14.21
C ASP A 244 16.77 -16.15 -15.08
N LEU A 245 16.90 -17.34 -14.47
CA LEU A 245 16.64 -18.63 -15.11
C LEU A 245 15.20 -18.73 -15.63
N ARG A 246 14.21 -18.40 -14.78
CA ARG A 246 12.80 -18.42 -15.17
C ARG A 246 12.53 -17.48 -16.34
N ARG A 247 13.07 -16.26 -16.30
CA ARG A 247 12.95 -15.27 -17.38
C ARG A 247 13.53 -15.83 -18.69
N TYR A 248 14.75 -16.35 -18.65
CA TYR A 248 15.40 -17.00 -19.79
C TYR A 248 14.54 -18.13 -20.38
N LEU A 249 14.00 -19.00 -19.51
CA LEU A 249 13.21 -20.14 -19.96
C LEU A 249 11.91 -19.73 -20.65
N ILE A 250 11.27 -18.66 -20.19
CA ILE A 250 10.04 -18.14 -20.80
C ILE A 250 10.34 -17.37 -22.08
N GLU A 251 11.28 -16.44 -22.04
CA GLU A 251 11.48 -15.45 -23.11
C GLU A 251 12.35 -16.00 -24.25
N GLU A 252 13.34 -16.84 -23.94
CA GLU A 252 14.32 -17.34 -24.91
C GLU A 252 14.17 -18.83 -25.23
N ARG A 253 13.62 -19.65 -24.30
CA ARG A 253 13.37 -21.09 -24.52
C ARG A 253 11.92 -21.44 -24.81
N ASP A 254 10.99 -20.48 -24.73
CA ASP A 254 9.57 -20.68 -25.04
C ASP A 254 8.93 -21.80 -24.20
N VAL A 255 9.34 -21.91 -22.93
CA VAL A 255 8.71 -22.80 -21.95
C VAL A 255 7.46 -22.13 -21.40
N ASP A 256 6.33 -22.84 -21.41
CA ASP A 256 5.09 -22.33 -20.84
C ASP A 256 5.28 -22.06 -19.33
N LYS A 257 4.82 -20.90 -18.86
CA LYS A 257 4.89 -20.51 -17.45
C LYS A 257 4.20 -21.52 -16.53
N ALA A 258 3.22 -22.27 -17.04
CA ALA A 258 2.51 -23.32 -16.31
C ALA A 258 3.34 -24.58 -16.06
N ASP A 259 4.42 -24.78 -16.81
CA ASP A 259 5.28 -25.96 -16.76
C ASP A 259 6.56 -25.71 -15.93
N ILE A 260 6.68 -24.52 -15.31
CA ILE A 260 7.80 -24.11 -14.45
C ILE A 260 7.32 -23.99 -13.00
N ASP A 261 7.82 -24.85 -12.11
CA ASP A 261 7.74 -24.67 -10.66
C ASP A 261 9.07 -24.10 -10.13
N PHE A 262 9.01 -23.12 -9.25
CA PHE A 262 10.22 -22.44 -8.78
C PHE A 262 10.10 -21.94 -7.35
N SER A 263 11.22 -21.95 -6.63
CA SER A 263 11.30 -21.44 -5.26
C SER A 263 12.63 -20.75 -4.98
N GLY A 264 12.59 -19.51 -4.50
CA GLY A 264 13.78 -18.83 -3.98
C GLY A 264 14.04 -19.29 -2.54
N TYR A 265 15.02 -20.15 -2.33
CA TYR A 265 15.32 -20.75 -1.02
C TYR A 265 16.03 -19.78 -0.08
N TRP A 266 16.87 -18.91 -0.65
CA TRP A 266 17.62 -17.92 0.09
C TRP A 266 17.95 -16.74 -0.82
N ARG A 267 18.47 -15.67 -0.23
CA ARG A 267 18.93 -14.51 -0.98
C ARG A 267 20.30 -14.09 -0.47
N ARG A 268 21.19 -13.75 -1.40
CA ARG A 268 22.49 -13.21 -1.03
C ARG A 268 22.31 -11.80 -0.47
N ALA A 269 22.61 -11.64 0.81
CA ALA A 269 22.91 -10.33 1.38
C ALA A 269 24.39 -10.04 1.12
N GLU A 270 24.68 -8.94 0.44
CA GLU A 270 25.97 -8.30 0.60
C GLU A 270 26.06 -7.91 2.09
N VAL A 271 26.92 -8.58 2.86
CA VAL A 271 27.33 -8.05 4.18
C VAL A 271 28.28 -6.90 3.88
N VAL A 272 27.70 -5.78 3.46
CA VAL A 272 28.30 -4.47 3.52
C VAL A 272 27.97 -3.97 4.91
N ALA A 273 28.97 -3.85 5.78
CA ALA A 273 28.84 -3.02 6.96
C ALA A 273 28.83 -1.56 6.49
N LEU A 274 27.65 -1.05 6.15
CA LEU A 274 27.38 0.37 6.02
C LEU A 274 26.00 0.63 6.59
N ASP A 275 25.93 1.60 7.49
CA ASP A 275 24.68 2.24 7.88
C ASP A 275 23.95 2.69 6.60
N GLU A 276 22.68 2.28 6.49
CA GLU A 276 21.64 2.86 5.60
C GLU A 276 21.79 2.70 4.07
N ASP A 277 21.25 1.62 3.48
CA ASP A 277 20.33 1.66 2.30
C ASP A 277 19.71 0.24 1.99
N PRO A 278 18.36 0.10 1.87
CA PRO A 278 17.64 -1.16 1.68
C PRO A 278 17.36 -1.51 0.21
N ALA A 279 18.17 -2.39 -0.39
CA ALA A 279 17.82 -3.03 -1.66
C ALA A 279 17.58 -4.54 -1.51
N LEU A 280 16.36 -4.93 -1.89
CA LEU A 280 15.75 -6.25 -2.04
C LEU A 280 15.15 -6.89 -0.74
N PRO A 281 14.05 -7.64 -0.89
CA PRO A 281 13.17 -8.07 0.20
C PRO A 281 13.66 -9.33 0.91
N ASP A 282 13.72 -9.24 2.23
CA ASP A 282 13.75 -10.39 3.14
C ASP A 282 12.27 -10.68 3.52
N PRO A 283 11.76 -11.91 3.34
CA PRO A 283 10.38 -12.26 3.68
C PRO A 283 9.97 -11.94 5.12
N GLU A 284 10.92 -11.95 6.07
CA GLU A 284 10.69 -11.57 7.48
C GLU A 284 10.78 -10.04 7.66
N ARG A 285 11.67 -9.36 6.93
CA ARG A 285 11.80 -7.88 6.93
C ARG A 285 10.59 -7.19 6.27
N ASN A 286 9.90 -7.90 5.38
CA ASN A 286 8.71 -7.44 4.70
C ASN A 286 7.40 -7.84 5.36
N GLU A 287 7.35 -8.57 6.48
CA GLU A 287 6.07 -8.88 7.11
C GLU A 287 5.37 -7.60 7.56
N LYS A 288 6.11 -6.64 8.13
CA LYS A 288 5.59 -5.30 8.48
C LYS A 288 5.22 -4.48 7.24
N ALA A 289 6.04 -4.52 6.19
CA ALA A 289 5.76 -3.79 4.94
C ALA A 289 4.57 -4.38 4.18
N PHE A 290 4.42 -5.71 4.20
CA PHE A 290 3.30 -6.45 3.63
C PHE A 290 2.03 -6.24 4.45
N ALA A 291 2.12 -6.24 5.79
CA ALA A 291 0.99 -5.88 6.65
C ALA A 291 0.53 -4.45 6.37
N LYS A 292 1.46 -3.49 6.33
CA LYS A 292 1.17 -2.09 5.97
C LYS A 292 0.55 -1.99 4.57
N PHE A 293 1.14 -2.65 3.57
CA PHE A 293 0.59 -2.66 2.20
C PHE A 293 -0.79 -3.32 2.14
N HIS A 294 -0.97 -4.43 2.85
CA HIS A 294 -2.24 -5.14 2.94
C HIS A 294 -3.31 -4.21 3.52
N GLU A 295 -3.05 -3.59 4.68
CA GLU A 295 -3.92 -2.59 5.32
C GLU A 295 -4.26 -1.43 4.37
N MET A 296 -3.27 -0.86 3.68
CA MET A 296 -3.47 0.22 2.71
C MET A 296 -4.27 -0.21 1.47
N SER A 297 -4.24 -1.50 1.11
CA SER A 297 -4.93 -2.06 -0.06
C SER A 297 -6.34 -2.57 0.25
N GLU A 298 -6.75 -2.63 1.53
CA GLU A 298 -8.07 -3.11 1.90
C GLU A 298 -9.16 -2.08 1.59
N LEU A 299 -10.09 -2.47 0.70
CA LEU A 299 -11.22 -1.62 0.34
C LEU A 299 -12.35 -1.63 1.38
N LEU A 300 -12.49 -2.71 2.15
CA LEU A 300 -13.66 -2.93 2.98
C LEU A 300 -13.73 -2.01 4.21
N PRO A 301 -12.65 -1.78 4.98
CA PRO A 301 -12.70 -0.87 6.14
C PRO A 301 -13.23 0.54 5.81
N PRO A 302 -12.70 1.28 4.82
CA PRO A 302 -13.20 2.63 4.52
C PRO A 302 -14.65 2.64 4.01
N LEU A 303 -15.10 1.60 3.29
CA LEU A 303 -16.49 1.46 2.85
C LEU A 303 -17.43 1.13 4.02
N ALA A 304 -17.00 0.28 4.95
CA ALA A 304 -17.76 -0.07 6.14
C ALA A 304 -17.92 1.13 7.08
N ILE A 305 -16.87 1.92 7.30
CA ILE A 305 -16.91 3.16 8.08
C ILE A 305 -17.97 4.12 7.49
N ARG A 306 -17.96 4.33 6.17
CA ARG A 306 -18.95 5.17 5.47
C ARG A 306 -20.36 4.60 5.57
N ALA A 307 -20.53 3.29 5.41
CA ALA A 307 -21.84 2.67 5.56
C ALA A 307 -22.38 2.80 7.00
N ALA A 308 -21.53 2.68 8.01
CA ALA A 308 -21.91 2.88 9.40
C ALA A 308 -22.31 4.34 9.70
N ALA A 309 -21.58 5.30 9.14
CA ALA A 309 -21.90 6.73 9.21
C ALA A 309 -23.25 7.03 8.54
N ASN A 310 -23.45 6.59 7.30
CA ASN A 310 -24.70 6.80 6.55
C ASN A 310 -25.91 6.14 7.21
N LEU A 311 -25.73 4.98 7.84
CA LEU A 311 -26.81 4.30 8.58
C LEU A 311 -27.10 4.95 9.94
N GLY A 312 -26.27 5.87 10.43
CA GLY A 312 -26.44 6.49 11.75
C GLY A 312 -26.22 5.52 12.91
N ILE A 313 -25.40 4.46 12.72
CA ILE A 313 -25.21 3.43 13.75
C ILE A 313 -24.61 4.04 15.03
N ALA A 314 -23.59 4.89 14.89
CA ALA A 314 -22.90 5.48 16.03
C ALA A 314 -23.78 6.49 16.80
N ASP A 315 -24.56 7.31 16.09
CA ASP A 315 -25.55 8.20 16.70
C ASP A 315 -26.64 7.42 17.45
N GLY A 316 -27.12 6.31 16.89
CA GLY A 316 -28.04 5.41 17.57
C GLY A 316 -27.45 4.87 18.90
N ILE A 317 -26.24 4.33 18.85
CA ILE A 317 -25.57 3.76 20.03
C ILE A 317 -25.30 4.82 21.10
N SER A 318 -24.83 6.02 20.72
CA SER A 318 -24.55 7.12 21.66
C SER A 318 -25.81 7.60 22.38
N ARG A 319 -26.98 7.49 21.73
CA ARG A 319 -28.31 7.78 22.29
C ARG A 319 -28.97 6.60 23.02
N GLY A 320 -28.26 5.49 23.19
CA GLY A 320 -28.72 4.33 23.95
C GLY A 320 -29.45 3.24 23.16
N VAL A 321 -29.46 3.31 21.82
CA VAL A 321 -29.96 2.23 20.95
C VAL A 321 -28.87 1.17 20.80
N ARG A 322 -28.88 0.13 21.65
CA ARG A 322 -27.74 -0.79 21.78
C ARG A 322 -27.96 -2.21 21.31
N THR A 323 -29.20 -2.66 21.12
CA THR A 323 -29.48 -4.03 20.66
C THR A 323 -29.63 -4.08 19.15
N VAL A 324 -29.34 -5.23 18.53
CA VAL A 324 -29.49 -5.41 17.08
C VAL A 324 -30.91 -5.10 16.58
N PRO A 325 -32.00 -5.57 17.23
CA PRO A 325 -33.36 -5.23 16.80
C PRO A 325 -33.64 -3.72 16.87
N ALA A 326 -33.18 -3.06 17.93
CA ALA A 326 -33.39 -1.62 18.10
C ALA A 326 -32.58 -0.81 17.08
N LEU A 327 -31.33 -1.19 16.82
CA LEU A 327 -30.51 -0.57 15.78
C LEU A 327 -31.09 -0.82 14.38
N ALA A 328 -31.64 -2.01 14.11
CA ALA A 328 -32.31 -2.30 12.84
C ALA A 328 -33.54 -1.40 12.63
N GLN A 329 -34.30 -1.15 13.70
CA GLN A 329 -35.41 -0.19 13.66
C GLN A 329 -34.93 1.25 13.45
N HIS A 330 -33.87 1.68 14.15
CA HIS A 330 -33.32 3.03 14.05
C HIS A 330 -32.76 3.33 12.66
N THR A 331 -31.99 2.40 12.10
CA THR A 331 -31.29 2.57 10.82
C THR A 331 -32.15 2.21 9.59
N GLY A 332 -33.30 1.56 9.79
CA GLY A 332 -34.11 0.97 8.71
C GLY A 332 -33.50 -0.30 8.08
N ALA A 333 -32.37 -0.80 8.60
CA ALA A 333 -31.70 -1.97 8.07
C ALA A 333 -32.42 -3.28 8.43
N LYS A 334 -32.14 -4.35 7.67
CA LYS A 334 -32.62 -5.70 8.02
C LYS A 334 -31.78 -6.27 9.15
N GLU A 335 -32.43 -6.71 10.22
CA GLU A 335 -31.78 -7.23 11.44
C GLU A 335 -30.68 -8.27 11.17
N ARG A 336 -30.96 -9.28 10.33
CA ARG A 336 -29.96 -10.30 9.96
C ARG A 336 -28.71 -9.72 9.28
N SER A 337 -28.90 -8.73 8.41
CA SER A 337 -27.80 -8.08 7.68
C SER A 337 -27.03 -7.15 8.62
N LEU A 338 -27.73 -6.38 9.44
CA LEU A 338 -27.13 -5.50 10.43
C LEU A 338 -26.33 -6.28 11.47
N ALA A 339 -26.82 -7.44 11.91
CA ALA A 339 -26.07 -8.32 12.81
C ALA A 339 -24.72 -8.77 12.22
N LYS A 340 -24.68 -9.06 10.90
CA LYS A 340 -23.42 -9.40 10.20
C LYS A 340 -22.50 -8.19 10.14
N PHE A 341 -23.07 -7.03 9.85
CA PHE A 341 -22.32 -5.80 9.71
C PHE A 341 -21.71 -5.34 11.04
N LEU A 342 -22.47 -5.36 12.13
CA LEU A 342 -21.98 -5.06 13.49
C LEU A 342 -20.85 -5.99 13.93
N ARG A 343 -20.87 -7.28 13.55
CA ARG A 343 -19.73 -8.19 13.80
C ARG A 343 -18.47 -7.77 13.05
N TYR A 344 -18.61 -7.23 11.84
CA TYR A 344 -17.46 -6.70 11.11
C TYR A 344 -16.97 -5.39 11.74
N LEU A 345 -17.87 -4.46 12.08
CA LEU A 345 -17.53 -3.23 12.80
C LEU A 345 -16.84 -3.52 14.14
N GLN A 346 -17.22 -4.62 14.81
CA GLN A 346 -16.53 -5.11 16.00
C GLN A 346 -15.13 -5.64 15.69
N ALA A 347 -14.95 -6.36 14.58
CA ALA A 347 -13.65 -6.89 14.17
C ALA A 347 -12.64 -5.81 13.76
N ILE A 348 -13.12 -4.64 13.31
CA ILE A 348 -12.28 -3.45 13.05
C ILE A 348 -12.34 -2.43 14.21
N GLU A 349 -12.77 -2.87 15.39
CA GLU A 349 -12.69 -2.12 16.65
C GLU A 349 -13.42 -0.76 16.65
N LEU A 350 -14.54 -0.64 15.93
CA LEU A 350 -15.42 0.54 16.00
C LEU A 350 -16.56 0.39 17.02
N VAL A 351 -16.96 -0.86 17.28
CA VAL A 351 -17.95 -1.19 18.31
C VAL A 351 -17.46 -2.36 19.13
N ASP A 352 -17.91 -2.46 20.37
CA ASP A 352 -17.72 -3.63 21.21
C ASP A 352 -19.08 -4.19 21.62
N ARG A 353 -19.12 -5.47 21.99
CA ARG A 353 -20.35 -6.17 22.34
C ARG A 353 -20.29 -6.69 23.77
N ASP A 354 -21.26 -6.29 24.58
CA ASP A 354 -21.48 -6.80 25.94
C ASP A 354 -22.85 -7.50 26.01
N GLY A 355 -22.84 -8.83 26.10
CA GLY A 355 -24.05 -9.64 25.99
C GLY A 355 -24.76 -9.44 24.65
N ASP A 356 -25.97 -8.87 24.67
CA ASP A 356 -26.77 -8.58 23.47
C ASP A 356 -26.75 -7.10 23.07
N GLU A 357 -25.96 -6.29 23.77
CA GLU A 357 -25.81 -4.86 23.55
C GLU A 357 -24.47 -4.53 22.87
N TYR A 358 -24.48 -3.49 22.06
CA TYR A 358 -23.30 -2.89 21.43
C TYR A 358 -23.03 -1.52 22.05
N LYS A 359 -21.75 -1.20 22.21
CA LYS A 359 -21.23 0.11 22.61
C LYS A 359 -20.18 0.59 21.61
N LEU A 360 -19.95 1.90 21.52
CA LEU A 360 -18.82 2.44 20.76
C LEU A 360 -17.52 2.15 21.50
N THR A 361 -16.46 1.88 20.75
CA THR A 361 -15.07 1.96 21.24
C THR A 361 -14.59 3.41 21.20
N GLU A 362 -13.41 3.70 21.77
CA GLU A 362 -12.77 5.02 21.64
C GLU A 362 -12.62 5.44 20.17
N THR A 363 -12.19 4.52 19.29
CA THR A 363 -12.13 4.76 17.84
C THR A 363 -13.50 4.98 17.22
N GLY A 364 -14.51 4.23 17.67
CA GLY A 364 -15.89 4.36 17.21
C GLY A 364 -16.55 5.70 17.52
N GLU A 365 -16.13 6.38 18.60
CA GLU A 365 -16.69 7.67 18.99
C GLU A 365 -16.50 8.75 17.91
N PHE A 366 -15.44 8.68 17.09
CA PHE A 366 -15.23 9.61 15.97
C PHE A 366 -16.34 9.60 14.93
N LEU A 367 -17.13 8.52 14.82
CA LEU A 367 -18.33 8.46 13.97
C LEU A 367 -19.49 9.32 14.49
N THR A 368 -19.35 9.99 15.64
CA THR A 368 -20.32 10.96 16.15
C THR A 368 -19.88 12.41 15.95
N SER A 369 -18.66 12.63 15.46
CA SER A 369 -18.13 13.97 15.20
C SER A 369 -18.67 14.54 13.89
N GLU A 370 -19.31 15.71 13.94
CA GLU A 370 -19.84 16.38 12.74
C GLU A 370 -18.75 16.65 11.69
N ALA A 371 -17.55 17.05 12.12
CA ALA A 371 -16.43 17.30 11.22
C ALA A 371 -15.99 16.02 10.48
N ILE A 372 -15.96 14.88 11.18
CA ILE A 372 -15.63 13.59 10.56
C ILE A 372 -16.75 13.11 9.65
N LEU A 373 -18.01 13.33 10.04
CA LEU A 373 -19.16 12.91 9.25
C LEU A 373 -19.21 13.59 7.88
N ASP A 374 -18.75 14.85 7.74
CA ASP A 374 -18.72 15.52 6.43
C ASP A 374 -17.82 14.80 5.40
N HIS A 375 -16.78 14.09 5.85
CA HIS A 375 -15.93 13.26 4.99
C HIS A 375 -16.53 11.89 4.64
N LEU A 376 -17.58 11.46 5.35
CA LEU A 376 -18.05 10.06 5.31
C LEU A 376 -19.47 9.89 4.78
N VAL A 377 -20.37 10.84 5.05
CA VAL A 377 -21.79 10.74 4.69
C VAL A 377 -22.02 11.15 3.24
N ALA A 378 -23.02 10.56 2.60
CA ALA A 378 -23.29 10.75 1.17
C ALA A 378 -23.50 12.22 0.76
N ASP A 379 -24.11 13.02 1.64
CA ASP A 379 -24.38 14.44 1.41
C ASP A 379 -23.27 15.36 1.96
N GLY A 380 -22.15 14.79 2.41
CA GLY A 380 -20.97 15.52 2.86
C GLY A 380 -20.24 16.17 1.69
N VAL A 381 -19.74 17.41 1.88
CA VAL A 381 -19.05 18.14 0.80
C VAL A 381 -17.78 17.39 0.41
N ASP A 382 -16.97 17.05 1.41
CA ASP A 382 -15.71 16.37 1.20
C ASP A 382 -15.92 14.96 0.65
N PHE A 383 -16.92 14.23 1.14
CA PHE A 383 -17.25 12.92 0.56
C PHE A 383 -17.58 13.00 -0.93
N ARG A 384 -18.46 13.93 -1.34
CA ARG A 384 -18.86 14.08 -2.75
C ARG A 384 -17.69 14.47 -3.64
N MET A 385 -16.76 15.29 -3.13
CA MET A 385 -15.53 15.63 -3.83
C MET A 385 -14.60 14.42 -3.96
N SER A 386 -14.34 13.69 -2.87
CA SER A 386 -13.45 12.52 -2.85
C SER A 386 -13.95 11.35 -3.72
N GLN A 387 -15.21 11.34 -4.18
CA GLN A 387 -15.65 10.35 -5.16
C GLN A 387 -14.80 10.39 -6.44
N ALA A 388 -14.24 11.56 -6.80
CA ALA A 388 -13.36 11.69 -7.96
C ALA A 388 -12.15 10.74 -7.92
N PHE A 389 -11.71 10.29 -6.74
CA PHE A 389 -10.60 9.32 -6.61
C PHE A 389 -10.89 7.96 -7.26
N PHE A 390 -12.16 7.57 -7.45
CA PHE A 390 -12.47 6.35 -8.20
C PHE A 390 -12.06 6.44 -9.69
N GLY A 391 -11.84 7.66 -10.20
CA GLY A 391 -11.32 7.93 -11.54
C GLY A 391 -9.82 8.24 -11.58
N LEU A 392 -9.07 8.05 -10.48
CA LEU A 392 -7.67 8.49 -10.37
C LEU A 392 -6.78 7.95 -11.50
N GLU A 393 -6.94 6.68 -11.88
CA GLU A 393 -6.19 6.09 -13.00
C GLU A 393 -6.42 6.86 -14.31
N GLU A 394 -7.66 7.24 -14.58
CA GLU A 394 -8.02 7.99 -15.78
C GLU A 394 -7.44 9.40 -15.75
N ALA A 395 -7.47 10.06 -14.59
CA ALA A 395 -6.91 11.39 -14.41
C ALA A 395 -5.40 11.38 -14.66
N VAL A 396 -4.66 10.42 -14.07
CA VAL A 396 -3.21 10.27 -14.25
C VAL A 396 -2.82 9.97 -15.70
N ARG A 397 -3.68 9.28 -16.46
CA ARG A 397 -3.40 8.94 -17.87
C ARG A 397 -3.61 10.10 -18.84
N HIS A 398 -4.43 11.10 -18.48
CA HIS A 398 -4.96 12.05 -19.46
C HIS A 398 -5.00 13.51 -18.99
N ASP A 399 -4.57 13.80 -17.75
CA ASP A 399 -4.57 15.15 -17.15
C ASP A 399 -5.93 15.86 -17.30
N ARG A 400 -7.03 15.15 -17.00
CA ARG A 400 -8.39 15.67 -17.16
C ARG A 400 -9.26 15.45 -15.92
N PRO A 401 -10.29 16.28 -15.69
CA PRO A 401 -11.33 16.01 -14.70
C PRO A 401 -12.00 14.66 -14.92
N VAL A 402 -12.27 13.92 -13.84
CA VAL A 402 -12.88 12.57 -13.88
C VAL A 402 -14.14 12.43 -13.03
N LEU A 403 -14.59 13.51 -12.37
CA LEU A 403 -15.79 13.46 -11.53
C LEU A 403 -17.03 13.00 -12.32
N GLU A 404 -17.18 13.46 -13.57
CA GLU A 404 -18.30 13.08 -14.44
C GLU A 404 -18.27 11.58 -14.80
N SER A 405 -17.10 11.01 -15.10
CA SER A 405 -16.98 9.59 -15.46
C SER A 405 -17.30 8.67 -14.28
N VAL A 406 -17.11 9.15 -13.05
CA VAL A 406 -17.42 8.41 -11.81
C VAL A 406 -18.87 8.61 -11.36
N THR A 407 -19.37 9.85 -11.35
CA THR A 407 -20.63 10.22 -10.67
C THR A 407 -21.78 10.53 -11.63
N GLY A 408 -21.49 10.72 -12.92
CA GLY A 408 -22.44 11.23 -13.91
C GLY A 408 -22.66 12.73 -13.87
N GLN A 409 -21.86 13.46 -13.06
CA GLN A 409 -21.96 14.91 -12.89
C GLN A 409 -20.56 15.54 -12.88
N ASP A 410 -20.35 16.60 -13.65
CA ASP A 410 -19.10 17.36 -13.63
C ASP A 410 -19.02 18.33 -12.43
N TRP A 411 -17.87 18.97 -12.25
CA TRP A 411 -17.63 19.88 -11.14
C TRP A 411 -18.57 21.11 -11.15
N ASP A 412 -18.86 21.65 -12.34
CA ASP A 412 -19.70 22.84 -12.48
C ASP A 412 -21.16 22.52 -12.17
N ALA A 413 -21.66 21.37 -12.64
CA ALA A 413 -22.98 20.87 -12.32
C ALA A 413 -23.11 20.55 -10.83
N LEU A 414 -22.06 20.03 -10.18
CA LEU A 414 -22.05 19.81 -8.73
C LEU A 414 -22.15 21.13 -7.96
N ARG A 415 -21.38 22.14 -8.36
CA ARG A 415 -21.45 23.49 -7.77
C ARG A 415 -22.73 24.26 -8.08
N ALA A 416 -23.47 23.86 -9.11
CA ALA A 416 -24.79 24.43 -9.39
C ALA A 416 -25.84 23.98 -8.36
N GLU A 417 -25.61 22.87 -7.64
CA GLU A 417 -26.48 22.44 -6.56
C GLU A 417 -26.35 23.35 -5.33
N GLN A 418 -27.41 24.10 -5.04
CA GLN A 418 -27.46 25.02 -3.90
C GLN A 418 -27.04 24.37 -2.57
N PRO A 419 -27.56 23.19 -2.15
CA PRO A 419 -27.18 22.60 -0.87
C PRO A 419 -25.68 22.30 -0.77
N PHE A 420 -25.08 21.79 -1.84
CA PHE A 420 -23.65 21.49 -1.89
C PHE A 420 -22.80 22.76 -1.85
N GLU A 421 -23.06 23.72 -2.75
CA GLU A 421 -22.24 24.93 -2.86
C GLU A 421 -22.37 25.81 -1.61
N HIS A 422 -23.55 25.91 -1.00
CA HIS A 422 -23.72 26.66 0.24
C HIS A 422 -22.91 26.05 1.38
N LYS A 423 -23.00 24.73 1.58
CA LYS A 423 -22.24 24.02 2.62
C LYS A 423 -20.74 24.13 2.40
N ARG A 424 -20.30 24.05 1.14
CA ARG A 424 -18.88 24.23 0.75
C ARG A 424 -18.39 25.64 1.05
N LEU A 425 -19.18 26.67 0.72
CA LEU A 425 -18.83 28.07 0.99
C LEU A 425 -18.84 28.36 2.49
N GLU A 426 -19.80 27.85 3.24
CA GLU A 426 -19.87 27.94 4.71
C GLU A 426 -18.61 27.34 5.37
N SER A 427 -18.24 26.12 4.99
CA SER A 427 -17.03 25.44 5.47
C SER A 427 -15.77 26.26 5.18
N LYS A 428 -15.65 26.81 3.95
CA LYS A 428 -14.51 27.68 3.59
C LYS A 428 -14.49 28.98 4.40
N SER A 429 -15.63 29.63 4.62
CA SER A 429 -15.71 30.89 5.37
C SER A 429 -15.19 30.79 6.81
N GLY A 430 -15.33 29.63 7.46
CA GLY A 430 -14.90 29.43 8.86
C GLY A 430 -13.42 29.74 9.13
N PHE A 431 -12.54 29.52 8.15
CA PHE A 431 -11.09 29.69 8.30
C PHE A 431 -10.52 30.91 7.57
N VAL A 432 -11.32 31.58 6.73
CA VAL A 432 -10.85 32.68 5.86
C VAL A 432 -10.37 33.90 6.64
N HIS A 433 -10.89 34.14 7.85
CA HIS A 433 -10.51 35.29 8.68
C HIS A 433 -8.99 35.36 8.96
N ILE A 434 -8.33 34.21 9.06
CA ILE A 434 -6.88 34.06 9.27
C ILE A 434 -6.09 34.73 8.14
N LEU A 435 -6.60 34.65 6.91
CA LEU A 435 -6.01 35.28 5.73
C LEU A 435 -6.57 36.69 5.49
N ALA A 436 -7.88 36.88 5.68
CA ALA A 436 -8.58 38.10 5.31
C ALA A 436 -8.15 39.33 6.13
N GLU A 437 -7.97 39.18 7.45
CA GLU A 437 -7.58 40.31 8.29
C GLU A 437 -6.17 40.82 7.98
N PRO A 438 -5.11 39.96 7.95
CA PRO A 438 -3.76 40.43 7.63
C PRO A 438 -3.65 40.92 6.20
N LEU A 439 -4.38 40.31 5.26
CA LEU A 439 -4.43 40.77 3.87
C LEU A 439 -5.00 42.19 3.80
N ALA A 440 -6.15 42.47 4.42
CA ALA A 440 -6.77 43.80 4.41
C ALA A 440 -5.85 44.89 5.01
N LYS A 441 -5.03 44.54 6.01
CA LYS A 441 -4.05 45.43 6.65
C LYS A 441 -2.73 45.57 5.88
N SER A 442 -2.55 44.83 4.79
CA SER A 442 -1.31 44.87 4.01
C SER A 442 -1.06 46.27 3.42
N PRO A 443 0.18 46.79 3.47
CA PRO A 443 0.52 48.10 2.89
C PRO A 443 0.17 48.23 1.40
N VAL A 444 0.14 47.11 0.67
CA VAL A 444 -0.21 47.08 -0.77
C VAL A 444 -1.68 47.43 -1.03
N LEU A 445 -2.53 47.48 0.00
CA LEU A 445 -3.92 47.92 -0.10
C LEU A 445 -4.15 49.35 0.42
N ALA A 446 -3.10 50.03 0.90
CA ALA A 446 -3.22 51.41 1.32
C ALA A 446 -3.64 52.33 0.15
N GLY A 447 -4.68 53.12 0.36
CA GLY A 447 -5.18 54.10 -0.62
C GLY A 447 -5.97 53.49 -1.80
N VAL A 448 -6.29 52.20 -1.76
CA VAL A 448 -7.10 51.53 -2.80
C VAL A 448 -8.58 51.87 -2.61
N GLY A 449 -9.25 52.36 -3.66
CA GLY A 449 -10.64 52.81 -3.62
C GLY A 449 -11.64 51.82 -4.23
N LYS A 450 -11.24 51.04 -5.23
CA LYS A 450 -12.06 49.99 -5.86
C LYS A 450 -11.35 48.65 -5.86
N VAL A 451 -11.96 47.65 -5.22
CA VAL A 451 -11.41 46.30 -5.10
C VAL A 451 -12.36 45.29 -5.73
N VAL A 452 -11.84 44.41 -6.57
CA VAL A 452 -12.56 43.22 -7.07
C VAL A 452 -12.02 41.99 -6.35
N VAL A 453 -12.90 41.07 -5.92
CA VAL A 453 -12.52 39.87 -5.18
C VAL A 453 -13.04 38.61 -5.88
N HIS A 454 -12.11 37.73 -6.26
CA HIS A 454 -12.36 36.36 -6.71
C HIS A 454 -11.87 35.37 -5.64
N ALA A 455 -12.78 34.92 -4.78
CA ALA A 455 -12.49 33.99 -3.68
C ALA A 455 -13.73 33.23 -3.22
N ALA A 456 -13.57 31.99 -2.72
CA ALA A 456 -14.67 31.26 -2.08
C ALA A 456 -15.14 31.93 -0.78
N GLY A 457 -14.26 32.62 -0.04
CA GLY A 457 -14.58 33.40 1.17
C GLY A 457 -14.76 34.89 0.92
N ALA A 458 -15.25 35.29 -0.26
CA ALA A 458 -15.25 36.69 -0.68
C ALA A 458 -16.00 37.65 0.25
N ALA A 459 -17.09 37.21 0.89
CA ALA A 459 -17.83 38.03 1.86
C ALA A 459 -16.97 38.40 3.08
N VAL A 460 -16.18 37.46 3.61
CA VAL A 460 -15.25 37.72 4.72
C VAL A 460 -14.14 38.68 4.30
N HIS A 461 -13.59 38.53 3.08
CA HIS A 461 -12.63 39.51 2.56
C HIS A 461 -13.25 40.90 2.41
N ALA A 462 -14.48 40.99 1.89
CA ALA A 462 -15.20 42.26 1.75
C ALA A 462 -15.48 42.93 3.10
N ASP A 463 -15.79 42.14 4.14
CA ASP A 463 -15.90 42.62 5.52
C ASP A 463 -14.58 43.28 5.96
N TYR A 464 -13.48 42.54 6.05
CA TYR A 464 -12.21 43.11 6.52
C TYR A 464 -11.70 44.28 5.67
N LEU A 465 -11.88 44.23 4.34
CA LEU A 465 -11.50 45.33 3.45
C LEU A 465 -12.30 46.61 3.73
N THR A 466 -13.64 46.51 3.83
CA THR A 466 -14.48 47.68 4.09
C THR A 466 -14.35 48.22 5.51
N ALA A 467 -13.96 47.38 6.48
CA ALA A 467 -13.62 47.80 7.84
C ALA A 467 -12.29 48.57 7.89
N THR A 468 -11.28 48.07 7.18
CA THR A 468 -9.91 48.63 7.21
C THR A 468 -9.79 49.87 6.34
N HIS A 469 -10.52 49.93 5.22
CA HIS A 469 -10.49 51.00 4.23
C HIS A 469 -11.90 51.63 4.09
N PRO A 470 -12.21 52.69 4.86
CA PRO A 470 -13.56 53.28 4.91
C PRO A 470 -14.06 53.83 3.58
N GLU A 471 -13.15 54.25 2.70
CA GLU A 471 -13.47 54.81 1.38
C GLU A 471 -13.51 53.74 0.27
N ALA A 472 -13.10 52.50 0.54
CA ALA A 472 -13.02 51.46 -0.48
C ALA A 472 -14.40 50.87 -0.79
N SER A 473 -14.64 50.58 -2.07
CA SER A 473 -15.78 49.78 -2.53
C SER A 473 -15.28 48.41 -2.99
N VAL A 474 -16.06 47.37 -2.70
CA VAL A 474 -15.69 45.98 -2.98
C VAL A 474 -16.72 45.35 -3.93
N THR A 475 -16.24 44.76 -5.01
CA THR A 475 -17.04 43.95 -5.93
C THR A 475 -16.68 42.48 -5.75
N ILE A 476 -17.62 41.69 -5.26
CA ILE A 476 -17.55 40.23 -5.20
C ILE A 476 -18.00 39.68 -6.55
N VAL A 477 -17.14 38.91 -7.21
CA VAL A 477 -17.47 38.23 -8.47
C VAL A 477 -17.67 36.75 -8.21
N ALA A 478 -18.84 36.23 -8.56
CA ALA A 478 -19.21 34.86 -8.29
C ALA A 478 -20.17 34.29 -9.35
N LEU A 479 -20.15 32.97 -9.52
CA LEU A 479 -21.18 32.25 -10.30
C LEU A 479 -22.55 32.37 -9.61
N PRO A 480 -23.68 32.17 -10.33
CA PRO A 480 -25.03 32.44 -9.80
C PRO A 480 -25.33 31.81 -8.43
N THR A 481 -25.00 30.53 -8.23
CA THR A 481 -25.24 29.83 -6.95
C THR A 481 -24.43 30.42 -5.79
N ALA A 482 -23.16 30.75 -6.04
CA ALA A 482 -22.31 31.40 -5.02
C ALA A 482 -22.72 32.86 -4.76
N ALA A 483 -23.14 33.60 -5.80
CA ALA A 483 -23.67 34.95 -5.67
C ALA A 483 -24.94 34.97 -4.80
N ASP A 484 -25.84 34.01 -4.99
CA ASP A 484 -27.02 33.81 -4.14
C ASP A 484 -26.64 33.56 -2.66
N TRP A 485 -25.63 32.73 -2.39
CA TRP A 485 -25.06 32.58 -1.05
C TRP A 485 -24.55 33.90 -0.47
N PHE A 486 -23.69 34.63 -1.20
CA PHE A 486 -23.12 35.88 -0.70
C PHE A 486 -24.17 36.96 -0.44
N ARG A 487 -25.27 37.00 -1.19
CA ARG A 487 -26.39 37.94 -0.94
C ARG A 487 -27.07 37.71 0.40
N ARG A 488 -27.03 36.48 0.93
CA ARG A 488 -27.52 36.15 2.28
C ARG A 488 -26.44 36.32 3.34
N ASP A 489 -25.22 35.90 3.03
CA ASP A 489 -24.11 35.89 3.99
C ASP A 489 -23.64 37.31 4.34
N VAL A 490 -23.51 38.21 3.35
CA VAL A 490 -23.08 39.61 3.60
C VAL A 490 -23.96 40.33 4.64
N PRO A 491 -25.31 40.37 4.53
CA PRO A 491 -26.13 41.00 5.56
C PRO A 491 -26.17 40.24 6.89
N ALA A 492 -25.94 38.93 6.90
CA ALA A 492 -25.86 38.13 8.12
C ALA A 492 -24.55 38.38 8.89
N SER A 493 -23.44 38.54 8.16
CA SER A 493 -22.09 38.64 8.71
C SER A 493 -21.64 40.09 8.97
N ILE A 494 -22.20 41.08 8.26
CA ILE A 494 -21.82 42.49 8.38
C ILE A 494 -23.00 43.32 8.89
N ALA A 495 -22.99 43.66 10.18
CA ALA A 495 -24.10 44.40 10.81
C ALA A 495 -24.22 45.87 10.35
N ASP A 496 -23.12 46.51 9.95
CA ASP A 496 -23.07 47.92 9.54
C ASP A 496 -23.58 48.13 8.10
N GLU A 497 -24.70 48.85 7.95
CA GLU A 497 -25.33 49.14 6.66
C GLU A 497 -24.44 49.97 5.73
N SER A 498 -23.72 50.96 6.26
CA SER A 498 -22.83 51.82 5.45
C SER A 498 -21.66 51.05 4.84
N ARG A 499 -21.26 49.94 5.47
CA ARG A 499 -20.24 49.03 4.95
C ARG A 499 -20.84 48.09 3.90
N ARG A 500 -22.06 47.59 4.12
CA ARG A 500 -22.77 46.76 3.13
C ARG A 500 -23.08 47.49 1.83
N ASP A 501 -23.44 48.77 1.91
CA ASP A 501 -23.75 49.60 0.73
C ASP A 501 -22.55 49.76 -0.22
N ARG A 502 -21.33 49.52 0.28
CA ARG A 502 -20.08 49.54 -0.50
C ARG A 502 -19.70 48.18 -1.06
N ILE A 503 -20.49 47.12 -0.83
CA ILE A 503 -20.24 45.76 -1.31
C ILE A 503 -21.25 45.45 -2.42
N ARG A 504 -20.74 45.23 -3.63
CA ARG A 504 -21.53 44.80 -4.79
C ARG A 504 -21.25 43.34 -5.09
N ILE A 505 -22.28 42.54 -5.35
CA ILE A 505 -22.16 41.16 -5.81
C ILE A 505 -22.56 41.10 -7.28
N VAL A 506 -21.68 40.61 -8.14
CA VAL A 506 -21.89 40.52 -9.58
C VAL A 506 -21.82 39.05 -10.00
N GLU A 507 -22.83 38.61 -10.76
CA GLU A 507 -22.89 37.29 -11.37
C GLU A 507 -22.02 37.26 -12.62
N GLN A 508 -20.78 36.83 -12.46
CA GLN A 508 -19.75 36.77 -13.51
C GLN A 508 -18.77 35.64 -13.21
N SER A 509 -18.16 35.11 -14.26
CA SER A 509 -17.05 34.17 -14.15
C SER A 509 -15.71 34.89 -13.94
N VAL A 510 -14.74 34.20 -13.35
CA VAL A 510 -13.34 34.67 -13.25
C VAL A 510 -12.66 34.85 -14.61
N PHE A 511 -13.22 34.28 -15.68
CA PHE A 511 -12.76 34.46 -17.06
C PHE A 511 -13.25 35.75 -17.74
N GLU A 512 -14.10 36.51 -17.08
CA GLU A 512 -14.68 37.75 -17.62
C GLU A 512 -13.90 38.99 -17.15
N GLN A 513 -13.90 40.03 -17.97
CA GLN A 513 -13.34 41.32 -17.59
C GLN A 513 -14.36 42.07 -16.73
N THR A 514 -13.92 42.66 -15.62
CA THR A 514 -14.76 43.40 -14.68
C THR A 514 -14.71 44.91 -14.94
N GLU A 515 -15.49 45.68 -14.19
CA GLU A 515 -15.36 47.15 -14.20
C GLU A 515 -13.96 47.58 -13.71
N PRO A 516 -13.38 48.67 -14.23
CA PRO A 516 -12.05 49.13 -13.82
C PRO A 516 -11.89 49.27 -12.31
N ALA A 517 -10.87 48.60 -11.76
CA ALA A 517 -10.56 48.56 -10.34
C ALA A 517 -9.09 48.93 -10.06
N ASP A 518 -8.84 49.41 -8.84
CA ASP A 518 -7.51 49.75 -8.36
C ASP A 518 -6.75 48.48 -7.93
N ALA A 519 -7.48 47.46 -7.45
CA ALA A 519 -6.94 46.14 -7.14
C ALA A 519 -7.91 45.02 -7.53
N VAL A 520 -7.37 43.96 -8.14
CA VAL A 520 -8.10 42.70 -8.37
C VAL A 520 -7.44 41.61 -7.52
N LEU A 521 -8.15 41.10 -6.52
CA LEU A 521 -7.71 40.01 -5.65
C LEU A 521 -8.13 38.67 -6.24
N ILE A 522 -7.17 37.79 -6.44
CA ILE A 522 -7.38 36.39 -6.82
C ILE A 522 -6.82 35.52 -5.70
N ILE A 523 -7.68 34.73 -5.06
CA ILE A 523 -7.31 33.93 -3.88
C ILE A 523 -7.70 32.47 -4.12
N GLN A 524 -6.68 31.60 -4.18
CA GLN A 524 -6.82 30.14 -4.32
C GLN A 524 -7.74 29.69 -5.46
N ALA A 525 -7.67 30.40 -6.59
CA ALA A 525 -8.53 30.19 -7.75
C ALA A 525 -7.80 29.54 -8.92
N LEU A 526 -6.50 29.80 -9.09
CA LEU A 526 -5.76 29.31 -10.27
C LEU A 526 -5.54 27.79 -10.21
N GLY A 527 -5.42 27.22 -9.02
CA GLY A 527 -5.26 25.76 -8.84
C GLY A 527 -6.50 24.93 -9.19
N GLN A 528 -7.58 25.56 -9.67
CA GLN A 528 -8.78 24.88 -10.19
C GLN A 528 -8.80 24.82 -11.73
N HIS A 529 -7.76 25.34 -12.37
CA HIS A 529 -7.71 25.56 -13.81
C HIS A 529 -6.35 25.15 -14.37
N PRO A 530 -6.31 24.47 -15.54
CA PRO A 530 -5.08 24.25 -16.28
C PRO A 530 -4.35 25.55 -16.62
N ASP A 531 -3.06 25.47 -16.93
CA ASP A 531 -2.20 26.65 -17.13
C ASP A 531 -2.71 27.65 -18.16
N ALA A 532 -3.27 27.18 -19.28
CA ALA A 532 -3.83 28.04 -20.31
C ALA A 532 -5.02 28.88 -19.80
N GLU A 533 -5.83 28.30 -18.92
CA GLU A 533 -6.98 28.96 -18.30
C GLU A 533 -6.56 29.87 -17.15
N ALA A 534 -5.62 29.43 -16.31
CA ALA A 534 -5.02 30.26 -15.25
C ALA A 534 -4.35 31.52 -15.84
N ARG A 535 -3.66 31.37 -16.97
CA ARG A 535 -3.12 32.48 -17.76
C ARG A 535 -4.22 33.44 -18.21
N LEU A 536 -5.33 32.92 -18.75
CA LEU A 536 -6.47 33.73 -19.20
C LEU A 536 -7.08 34.51 -18.02
N ILE A 537 -7.23 33.88 -16.85
CA ILE A 537 -7.71 34.55 -15.62
C ILE A 537 -6.82 35.75 -15.28
N LEU A 538 -5.50 35.56 -15.27
CA LEU A 538 -4.56 36.64 -14.98
C LEU A 538 -4.63 37.77 -16.02
N GLN A 539 -4.77 37.44 -17.31
CA GLN A 539 -4.94 38.43 -18.38
C GLN A 539 -6.23 39.24 -18.21
N ARG A 540 -7.32 38.61 -17.78
CA ARG A 540 -8.61 39.27 -17.55
C ARG A 540 -8.58 40.15 -16.31
N ALA A 541 -7.93 39.69 -15.24
CA ALA A 541 -7.66 40.51 -14.06
C ALA A 541 -6.84 41.75 -14.43
N ALA A 542 -5.77 41.60 -15.20
CA ALA A 542 -4.94 42.70 -15.68
C ALA A 542 -5.69 43.69 -16.58
N ALA A 543 -6.53 43.19 -17.48
CA ALA A 543 -7.38 44.02 -18.34
C ALA A 543 -8.46 44.80 -17.56
N SER A 544 -8.76 44.39 -16.32
CA SER A 544 -9.73 45.05 -15.44
C SER A 544 -9.09 46.13 -14.56
N LEU A 545 -7.78 46.39 -14.70
CA LEU A 545 -7.08 47.40 -13.90
C LEU A 545 -7.29 48.81 -14.44
N GLY A 546 -7.53 49.76 -13.53
CA GLY A 546 -7.39 51.18 -13.79
C GLY A 546 -5.91 51.63 -13.88
N PRO A 547 -5.65 52.93 -14.14
CA PRO A 547 -4.31 53.50 -14.04
C PRO A 547 -3.70 53.19 -12.66
N ASP A 548 -2.43 52.75 -12.64
CA ASP A 548 -1.69 52.34 -11.43
C ASP A 548 -2.30 51.15 -10.64
N GLY A 549 -3.26 50.45 -11.24
CA GLY A 549 -3.88 49.26 -10.65
C GLY A 549 -2.92 48.06 -10.58
N ARG A 550 -3.25 47.09 -9.74
CA ARG A 550 -2.45 45.87 -9.51
C ARG A 550 -3.30 44.63 -9.31
N VAL A 551 -2.81 43.48 -9.76
CA VAL A 551 -3.39 42.17 -9.39
C VAL A 551 -2.72 41.71 -8.10
N LEU A 552 -3.52 41.32 -7.12
CA LEU A 552 -3.08 40.78 -5.84
C LEU A 552 -3.39 39.29 -5.82
N LEU A 553 -2.36 38.46 -6.00
CA LEU A 553 -2.48 37.02 -6.11
C LEU A 553 -2.05 36.35 -4.80
N VAL A 554 -2.97 35.59 -4.20
CA VAL A 554 -2.67 34.64 -3.12
C VAL A 554 -2.96 33.24 -3.64
N GLU A 555 -1.91 32.51 -3.96
CA GLU A 555 -2.00 31.14 -4.45
C GLU A 555 -1.00 30.28 -3.68
N ALA A 556 -1.47 29.11 -3.24
CA ALA A 556 -0.63 28.12 -2.59
C ALA A 556 0.31 27.52 -3.64
N THR A 557 1.57 27.30 -3.25
CA THR A 557 2.56 26.63 -4.09
C THR A 557 2.98 25.33 -3.43
N PHE A 558 3.34 24.39 -4.28
CA PHE A 558 3.77 23.05 -3.93
C PHE A 558 5.31 23.01 -3.84
N ASP A 559 5.86 22.39 -2.80
CA ASP A 559 7.30 22.09 -2.72
C ASP A 559 7.48 20.57 -2.70
N PRO A 560 7.88 19.93 -3.82
CA PRO A 560 8.03 18.48 -3.92
C PRO A 560 8.89 17.84 -2.82
N ASP A 561 9.80 18.60 -2.20
CA ASP A 561 10.75 18.10 -1.22
C ASP A 561 10.23 18.15 0.24
N GLU A 562 9.13 18.86 0.52
CA GLU A 562 8.62 19.09 1.89
C GLU A 562 7.21 18.53 2.16
N LEU A 563 6.64 17.72 1.26
CA LEU A 563 5.24 17.29 1.34
C LEU A 563 4.98 16.19 2.35
N ASP A 564 3.86 16.32 3.05
CA ASP A 564 3.23 15.20 3.74
C ASP A 564 2.17 14.50 2.87
N GLU A 565 1.62 13.40 3.42
CA GLU A 565 0.59 12.60 2.75
C GLU A 565 -0.69 13.40 2.46
N HIS A 566 -1.06 14.34 3.32
CA HIS A 566 -2.28 15.13 3.16
C HIS A 566 -2.13 16.18 2.06
N ASP A 567 -0.96 16.82 1.95
CA ASP A 567 -0.68 17.74 0.86
C ASP A 567 -0.72 17.05 -0.49
N ALA A 568 -0.14 15.85 -0.58
CA ALA A 568 -0.17 15.03 -1.80
C ALA A 568 -1.58 14.54 -2.15
N GLU A 569 -2.38 14.14 -1.17
CA GLU A 569 -3.78 13.74 -1.39
C GLU A 569 -4.62 14.92 -1.91
N LEU A 570 -4.44 16.12 -1.36
CA LEU A 570 -5.14 17.32 -1.81
C LEU A 570 -4.76 17.71 -3.24
N ASP A 571 -3.51 17.50 -3.64
CA ASP A 571 -3.08 17.73 -5.03
C ASP A 571 -3.75 16.75 -6.00
N LEU A 572 -3.79 15.45 -5.64
CA LEU A 572 -4.49 14.43 -6.42
C LEU A 572 -6.01 14.67 -6.47
N LEU A 573 -6.60 15.20 -5.40
CA LEU A 573 -8.02 15.59 -5.39
C LEU A 573 -8.27 16.70 -6.42
N ARG A 574 -7.39 17.71 -6.51
CA ARG A 574 -7.49 18.75 -7.53
C ARG A 574 -7.30 18.18 -8.93
N LEU A 575 -6.31 17.31 -9.13
CA LEU A 575 -6.09 16.65 -10.43
C LEU A 575 -7.36 15.92 -10.88
N THR A 576 -7.98 15.16 -9.99
CA THR A 576 -9.20 14.39 -10.32
C THR A 576 -10.44 15.27 -10.52
N LEU A 577 -10.55 16.41 -9.81
CA LEU A 577 -11.67 17.33 -9.97
C LEU A 577 -11.52 18.30 -11.16
N HIS A 578 -10.29 18.67 -11.51
CA HIS A 578 -10.01 19.82 -12.39
C HIS A 578 -9.06 19.50 -13.55
N GLY A 579 -8.41 18.34 -13.57
CA GLY A 579 -7.31 18.07 -14.51
C GLY A 579 -6.10 18.99 -14.29
N SER A 580 -5.99 19.58 -13.10
CA SER A 580 -4.93 20.51 -12.69
C SER A 580 -4.70 20.36 -11.19
N GLY A 581 -3.55 20.80 -10.69
CA GLY A 581 -3.20 20.70 -9.28
C GLY A 581 -2.67 22.01 -8.70
N TYR A 582 -2.01 21.88 -7.55
CA TYR A 582 -1.06 22.87 -7.11
C TYR A 582 0.08 23.00 -8.11
N ARG A 583 0.70 24.17 -8.11
CA ARG A 583 1.88 24.46 -8.93
C ARG A 583 3.07 24.59 -8.01
N THR A 584 4.21 24.10 -8.45
CA THR A 584 5.48 24.53 -7.87
C THR A 584 5.64 26.05 -8.00
N LYS A 585 6.55 26.61 -7.21
CA LYS A 585 6.87 28.03 -7.31
C LYS A 585 7.24 28.44 -8.74
N ASP A 586 8.06 27.63 -9.40
CA ASP A 586 8.57 27.93 -10.74
C ASP A 586 7.46 27.81 -11.81
N GLU A 587 6.59 26.80 -11.71
CA GLU A 587 5.42 26.65 -12.59
C GLU A 587 4.45 27.83 -12.44
N LEU A 588 4.17 28.27 -11.20
CA LEU A 588 3.32 29.43 -10.99
C LEU A 588 3.96 30.71 -11.55
N GLU A 589 5.27 30.89 -11.38
CA GLU A 589 5.99 32.04 -11.95
C GLU A 589 5.99 32.01 -13.49
N ALA A 590 6.04 30.83 -14.12
CA ALA A 590 5.90 30.68 -15.56
C ALA A 590 4.50 31.08 -16.05
N VAL A 591 3.43 30.63 -15.38
CA VAL A 591 2.05 31.02 -15.71
C VAL A 591 1.84 32.54 -15.60
N ILE A 592 2.42 33.16 -14.57
CA ILE A 592 2.39 34.63 -14.39
C ILE A 592 3.11 35.33 -15.55
N ALA A 593 4.30 34.86 -15.92
CA ALA A 593 5.08 35.43 -17.01
C ALA A 593 4.37 35.29 -18.37
N ASP A 594 3.76 34.14 -18.63
CA ASP A 594 3.01 33.86 -19.86
C ASP A 594 1.73 34.71 -19.99
N ALA A 595 1.15 35.10 -18.86
CA ALA A 595 0.07 36.08 -18.81
C ALA A 595 0.53 37.50 -19.19
N GLY A 596 1.84 37.73 -19.34
CA GLY A 596 2.42 39.04 -19.59
C GLY A 596 2.49 39.89 -18.33
N LEU A 597 2.60 39.27 -17.15
CA LEU A 597 2.70 39.93 -15.86
C LEU A 597 4.04 39.62 -15.19
N LYS A 598 4.43 40.44 -14.22
CA LYS A 598 5.62 40.24 -13.38
C LYS A 598 5.26 40.40 -11.92
N VAL A 599 5.87 39.56 -11.07
CA VAL A 599 5.81 39.73 -9.63
C VAL A 599 6.73 40.91 -9.24
N VAL A 600 6.14 42.03 -8.83
CA VAL A 600 6.88 43.24 -8.44
C VAL A 600 7.12 43.34 -6.94
N GLU A 601 6.29 42.70 -6.14
CA GLU A 601 6.42 42.66 -4.68
C GLU A 601 5.91 41.31 -4.14
N ARG A 602 6.53 40.84 -3.05
CA ARG A 602 6.15 39.63 -2.31
C ARG A 602 6.07 39.97 -0.83
N SER A 603 5.01 39.53 -0.16
CA SER A 603 4.84 39.70 1.29
C SER A 603 4.08 38.51 1.89
N LEU A 604 4.37 38.18 3.14
CA LEU A 604 3.63 37.15 3.87
C LEU A 604 2.35 37.72 4.48
N VAL A 605 1.27 36.95 4.43
CA VAL A 605 -0.03 37.26 5.05
C VAL A 605 -0.61 36.00 5.73
N GLY A 606 -1.31 36.19 6.85
CA GLY A 606 -1.90 35.09 7.62
C GLY A 606 -0.87 34.07 8.09
N TRP A 607 -1.21 32.78 8.01
CA TRP A 607 -0.33 31.65 8.35
C TRP A 607 0.75 31.40 7.29
N GLY A 608 1.53 32.42 6.94
CA GLY A 608 2.65 32.30 6.00
C GLY A 608 2.25 32.20 4.53
N ASN A 609 1.01 32.57 4.16
CA ASN A 609 0.59 32.60 2.76
C ASN A 609 1.36 33.70 2.02
N MET A 610 1.77 33.41 0.78
CA MET A 610 2.51 34.34 -0.05
C MET A 610 1.56 35.22 -0.88
N LEU A 611 1.51 36.51 -0.55
CA LEU A 611 0.87 37.55 -1.37
C LEU A 611 1.86 38.04 -2.42
N ARG A 612 1.45 37.96 -3.69
CA ARG A 612 2.21 38.43 -4.86
C ARG A 612 1.49 39.63 -5.48
N VAL A 613 2.20 40.74 -5.63
CA VAL A 613 1.70 41.91 -6.38
C VAL A 613 2.17 41.75 -7.82
N LEU A 614 1.23 41.71 -8.76
CA LEU A 614 1.50 41.56 -10.19
C LEU A 614 1.22 42.86 -10.93
N ALA A 615 2.12 43.20 -11.86
CA ALA A 615 1.99 44.31 -12.78
C ALA A 615 2.30 43.86 -14.23
N PRO A 616 1.69 44.49 -15.26
CA PRO A 616 2.00 44.26 -16.67
C PRO A 616 3.46 44.53 -17.08
#